data_AF-A0A812VG95-F1
#
_entry.id   AF-A0A812VG95-F1
#
_cell.length_a   1.000
_cell.length_b   1.000
_cell.length_c   1.000
_cell.angle_alpha   90.00
_cell.angle_beta   90.00
_cell.angle_gamma   90.00
#
_symmetry.space_group_name_H-M   'P 1'
#
loop_
_entity.id
_entity.type
_entity.pdbx_description
1 polymer ?
#
loop_
_entity_poly.entity_id
_entity_poly.type
_entity_poly.pdbx_seq_one_letter_code
_entity_poly.pdbx_strand_id
1 'polypeptide(L)'
;MGNCNSSTVNSESVEIAADGQRHPSLLAMAVRTNMKFGWKPDMPDHRDHHVTFDSVSAPSHIQKKAEGRDKEIIDLRPMNGGFPIFDQGHLGSCTANALAAAFHFTLHKMTVENHKDFADFTPSRLFIYYNERLVEGSVNQDAGAMLRDGIKVMAKVGVCPESVWKYDDQHDFFKKQPDDKSYELAQKCKVVGYARVAQDLSQFKMCIKNGYPFVFGFAVLSSFQTAEVARTGKMVMPQATDQQLGGHAVCAVGYDDFQQCFIVRNSWGEGWGDKGYFYMPYEYMCHPALAHDFWAINWVEGFKNAKKPQLSIEKPIAMKNVPMRTIQKFGWKPDMPDHRDLHVTFPKLDAPKQIKKKAEGTKEIVDLRPMNGGFPIFDQGHLGSCTANALAAAFHFTLHKMEVENHKDFADFTPSRLFIYYNERLVEGSVNQDAGAMIRDGIKVMSKVGVCPESVWKYDDGPSFFKQEPDAKAYEIAQKCRVMGYARVAQDLSQFKMCIKSGYPFVFGFAVLSSFQTAEVARTGKMVMPQATDQQLGGHAVCAVGYDDFQQCFIVRNSWGEAWGDKGYFYMPYEYICHPALASDFWAINWVEGFKNAAAKPIKK
;
A
#
# COMPACT_ATOMS: atom_id res chain seq x y z
N MET A 1 36.87 5.97 47.36
CA MET A 1 36.77 5.75 48.82
C MET A 1 36.73 7.13 49.48
N GLY A 2 35.76 7.54 50.30
CA GLY A 2 34.52 6.93 50.75
C GLY A 2 33.43 8.00 51.02
N ASN A 3 32.22 7.50 51.24
CA ASN A 3 30.93 8.19 51.42
C ASN A 3 30.84 9.14 52.61
N CYS A 4 29.88 10.07 52.56
CA CYS A 4 28.77 10.12 53.52
C CYS A 4 27.56 10.92 53.00
N ASN A 5 26.38 10.30 53.13
CA ASN A 5 25.03 10.79 52.85
C ASN A 5 24.53 11.75 53.95
N SER A 6 23.59 12.65 53.62
CA SER A 6 22.19 12.58 54.13
C SER A 6 21.34 13.79 53.71
N SER A 7 20.14 13.46 53.26
CA SER A 7 18.94 14.27 52.97
C SER A 7 18.39 15.09 54.14
N THR A 8 17.75 16.24 53.86
CA THR A 8 16.32 16.54 54.15
C THR A 8 15.90 17.92 53.64
N VAL A 9 14.58 18.06 53.44
CA VAL A 9 13.86 19.08 52.67
C VAL A 9 13.03 20.00 53.60
N ASN A 10 12.76 21.21 53.10
CA ASN A 10 11.71 22.20 53.41
C ASN A 10 11.92 23.24 54.52
N SER A 11 11.81 24.50 54.10
CA SER A 11 11.37 25.66 54.89
C SER A 11 10.34 26.46 54.09
N GLU A 12 9.14 26.60 54.66
CA GLU A 12 8.02 27.43 54.22
C GLU A 12 8.31 28.94 54.41
N SER A 13 7.62 29.80 53.67
CA SER A 13 7.07 31.11 54.11
C SER A 13 6.25 31.74 52.96
N VAL A 14 4.93 31.80 53.06
CA VAL A 14 4.08 32.87 53.65
C VAL A 14 3.97 34.09 52.72
N GLU A 15 2.77 34.37 52.19
CA GLU A 15 2.11 35.68 52.34
C GLU A 15 0.65 35.70 51.79
N ILE A 16 -0.25 35.96 52.75
CA ILE A 16 -1.36 36.95 52.79
C ILE A 16 -2.41 36.97 51.65
N ALA A 17 -3.65 36.76 52.08
CA ALA A 17 -4.88 36.84 51.32
C ALA A 17 -5.39 38.28 51.11
N ALA A 18 -5.96 38.53 49.94
CA ALA A 18 -7.02 39.53 49.76
C ALA A 18 -8.14 38.91 48.91
N ASP A 19 -9.31 38.83 49.52
CA ASP A 19 -10.54 38.20 49.02
C ASP A 19 -11.21 39.07 47.95
N GLY A 20 -11.51 38.45 46.81
CA GLY A 20 -12.27 38.99 45.70
C GLY A 20 -13.01 37.82 45.07
N GLN A 21 -14.30 37.72 45.37
CA GLN A 21 -15.19 36.59 45.10
C GLN A 21 -14.96 35.93 43.73
N ARG A 22 -14.49 34.67 43.75
CA ARG A 22 -14.39 33.81 42.58
C ARG A 22 -15.75 33.18 42.26
N HIS A 23 -16.28 33.50 41.09
CA HIS A 23 -17.30 32.69 40.43
C HIS A 23 -16.70 31.31 40.07
N PRO A 24 -17.31 30.17 40.46
CA PRO A 24 -16.76 28.85 40.19
C PRO A 24 -17.27 28.33 38.83
N SER A 25 -16.59 28.64 37.73
CA SER A 25 -16.73 27.88 36.47
C SER A 25 -15.71 28.17 35.36
N LEU A 26 -14.55 28.76 35.66
CA LEU A 26 -13.47 28.91 34.67
C LEU A 26 -12.31 27.99 35.03
N LEU A 27 -12.53 26.68 34.80
CA LEU A 27 -11.43 25.75 34.61
C LEU A 27 -10.63 26.26 33.42
N ALA A 28 -9.41 26.73 33.68
CA ALA A 28 -8.39 26.92 32.66
C ALA A 28 -8.29 25.61 31.86
N MET A 29 -8.76 25.63 30.61
CA MET A 29 -8.59 24.49 29.71
C MET A 29 -7.09 24.26 29.58
N ALA A 30 -6.61 23.15 30.13
CA ALA A 30 -5.22 22.74 30.00
C ALA A 30 -4.91 22.58 28.51
N VAL A 31 -4.12 23.51 27.96
CA VAL A 31 -3.56 23.38 26.61
C VAL A 31 -2.71 22.12 26.62
N ARG A 32 -3.10 21.10 25.83
CA ARG A 32 -2.36 19.84 25.72
C ARG A 32 -0.94 20.13 25.21
N THR A 33 0.07 19.77 25.99
CA THR A 33 1.49 19.98 25.67
C THR A 33 2.13 18.82 24.90
N ASN A 34 1.45 17.68 24.75
CA ASN A 34 1.93 16.48 24.05
C ASN A 34 1.11 16.19 22.80
N MET A 35 1.24 17.03 21.76
CA MET A 35 0.60 16.79 20.47
C MET A 35 1.50 15.91 19.59
N LYS A 36 0.97 14.77 19.12
CA LYS A 36 1.71 13.87 18.23
C LYS A 36 1.50 14.24 16.78
N PHE A 37 2.61 14.18 16.04
CA PHE A 37 2.67 14.33 14.60
C PHE A 37 2.76 12.94 13.95
N GLY A 38 2.59 12.88 12.63
CA GLY A 38 2.71 11.60 11.93
C GLY A 38 2.70 11.67 10.42
N TRP A 39 2.79 12.85 9.82
CA TRP A 39 2.94 12.95 8.38
C TRP A 39 4.39 12.67 8.00
N LYS A 40 4.57 11.75 7.06
CA LYS A 40 5.81 11.52 6.34
C LYS A 40 5.66 12.10 4.93
N PRO A 41 6.63 12.89 4.45
CA PRO A 41 6.63 13.33 3.06
C PRO A 41 6.48 12.14 2.11
N ASP A 42 5.59 12.30 1.12
CA ASP A 42 5.42 11.31 0.07
C ASP A 42 6.75 11.12 -0.66
N MET A 43 7.10 9.87 -0.93
CA MET A 43 8.07 9.63 -1.98
C MET A 43 7.45 10.08 -3.32
N PRO A 44 8.22 10.75 -4.20
CA PRO A 44 7.76 11.09 -5.55
C PRO A 44 7.13 9.88 -6.24
N ASP A 45 6.21 10.08 -7.19
CA ASP A 45 5.70 9.03 -8.08
C ASP A 45 5.14 9.60 -9.38
N HIS A 46 5.79 9.26 -10.49
CA HIS A 46 5.43 9.73 -11.84
C HIS A 46 4.01 9.35 -12.31
N ARG A 47 3.34 8.39 -11.64
CA ARG A 47 1.95 8.04 -11.93
C ARG A 47 0.94 8.94 -11.21
N ASP A 48 1.40 9.73 -10.24
CA ASP A 48 0.51 10.57 -9.48
C ASP A 48 -0.22 11.48 -10.48
N HIS A 49 -1.53 11.31 -10.58
CA HIS A 49 -2.33 12.11 -11.51
C HIS A 49 -2.25 13.56 -11.06
N HIS A 50 -1.75 14.44 -11.92
CA HIS A 50 -1.75 15.88 -11.66
C HIS A 50 -3.04 16.47 -12.23
N VAL A 51 -3.75 17.23 -11.41
CA VAL A 51 -4.91 17.99 -11.87
C VAL A 51 -4.54 19.46 -11.96
N THR A 52 -4.86 20.06 -13.10
CA THR A 52 -4.98 21.51 -13.24
C THR A 52 -6.47 21.81 -13.36
N PHE A 53 -6.97 22.67 -12.48
CA PHE A 53 -8.37 23.06 -12.50
C PHE A 53 -8.58 24.27 -13.40
N ASP A 54 -9.55 24.17 -14.30
CA ASP A 54 -9.99 25.29 -15.14
C ASP A 54 -10.84 26.29 -14.36
N SER A 55 -10.98 27.51 -14.88
CA SER A 55 -11.79 28.55 -14.25
C SER A 55 -13.26 28.19 -14.18
N VAL A 56 -13.79 28.11 -12.97
CA VAL A 56 -15.21 27.80 -12.71
C VAL A 56 -15.85 28.78 -11.73
N SER A 57 -17.17 28.89 -11.82
CA SER A 57 -18.00 29.49 -10.77
C SER A 57 -18.25 28.49 -9.66
N ALA A 58 -18.16 28.92 -8.40
CA ALA A 58 -18.47 28.06 -7.27
C ALA A 58 -19.94 27.57 -7.33
N PRO A 59 -20.22 26.28 -7.06
CA PRO A 59 -21.58 25.77 -6.89
C PRO A 59 -22.43 26.61 -5.94
N SER A 60 -23.73 26.71 -6.21
CA SER A 60 -24.67 27.60 -5.49
C SER A 60 -24.85 27.29 -4.00
N HIS A 61 -24.53 26.07 -3.56
CA HIS A 61 -24.62 25.64 -2.16
C HIS A 61 -23.37 25.99 -1.34
N ILE A 62 -22.29 26.46 -1.96
CA ILE A 62 -21.06 26.84 -1.27
C ILE A 62 -21.17 28.27 -0.77
N GLN A 63 -20.69 28.51 0.46
CA GLN A 63 -20.67 29.86 1.02
C GLN A 63 -19.65 30.72 0.26
N LYS A 64 -20.16 31.78 -0.38
CA LYS A 64 -19.35 32.75 -1.11
C LYS A 64 -19.67 34.16 -0.66
N LYS A 65 -18.65 34.91 -0.25
CA LYS A 65 -18.71 36.37 -0.12
C LYS A 65 -17.73 36.99 -1.11
N ALA A 66 -18.15 37.97 -1.91
CA ALA A 66 -17.27 38.67 -2.83
C ALA A 66 -17.49 40.19 -2.73
N GLU A 67 -16.42 40.97 -2.75
CA GLU A 67 -16.47 42.43 -2.87
C GLU A 67 -15.54 42.86 -4.01
N GLY A 68 -16.12 43.47 -5.05
CA GLY A 68 -15.38 43.79 -6.28
C GLY A 68 -15.12 42.58 -7.18
N ARG A 69 -14.13 42.68 -8.07
CA ARG A 69 -13.79 41.61 -9.03
C ARG A 69 -12.71 40.63 -8.52
N ASP A 70 -11.93 41.02 -7.50
CA ASP A 70 -10.63 40.39 -7.23
C ASP A 70 -10.50 39.72 -5.85
N LYS A 71 -11.47 39.92 -4.93
CA LYS A 71 -11.43 39.31 -3.59
C LYS A 71 -12.72 38.56 -3.28
N GLU A 72 -12.57 37.32 -2.86
CA GLU A 72 -13.67 36.49 -2.37
C GLU A 72 -13.27 35.66 -1.14
N ILE A 73 -14.29 35.20 -0.43
CA ILE A 73 -14.20 34.17 0.60
C ILE A 73 -14.98 32.98 0.06
N ILE A 74 -14.33 31.82 0.00
CA ILE A 74 -14.99 30.53 -0.28
C ILE A 74 -14.81 29.65 0.94
N ASP A 75 -15.92 29.13 1.46
CA ASP A 75 -15.93 28.31 2.67
C ASP A 75 -16.79 27.06 2.45
N LEU A 76 -16.14 25.89 2.49
CA LEU A 76 -16.80 24.58 2.32
C LEU A 76 -17.43 24.07 3.62
N ARG A 77 -17.25 24.76 4.75
CA ARG A 77 -17.88 24.37 6.02
C ARG A 77 -19.40 24.46 5.90
N PRO A 78 -20.16 23.47 6.38
CA PRO A 78 -21.61 23.49 6.30
C PRO A 78 -22.18 24.50 7.30
N MET A 79 -23.25 25.20 6.91
CA MET A 79 -23.86 26.27 7.72
C MET A 79 -24.33 25.81 9.12
N ASN A 80 -24.66 24.53 9.29
CA ASN A 80 -25.25 24.00 10.53
C ASN A 80 -24.27 23.19 11.41
N GLY A 81 -22.95 23.25 11.13
CA GLY A 81 -21.96 22.55 11.95
C GLY A 81 -22.00 21.02 11.85
N GLY A 82 -22.50 20.48 10.74
CA GLY A 82 -22.77 19.04 10.56
C GLY A 82 -21.55 18.11 10.47
N PHE A 83 -20.31 18.63 10.59
CA PHE A 83 -19.12 17.78 10.61
C PHE A 83 -18.47 17.79 12.01
N PRO A 84 -18.34 16.63 12.67
CA PRO A 84 -17.61 16.56 13.93
C PRO A 84 -16.15 16.93 13.69
N ILE A 85 -15.56 17.77 14.55
CA ILE A 85 -14.11 18.00 14.53
C ILE A 85 -13.43 16.83 15.24
N PHE A 86 -12.43 16.28 14.57
CA PHE A 86 -11.71 15.13 15.08
C PHE A 86 -10.69 15.56 16.13
N ASP A 87 -10.51 14.70 17.14
CA ASP A 87 -9.34 14.72 18.01
C ASP A 87 -8.58 13.41 17.76
N GLN A 88 -7.34 13.52 17.28
CA GLN A 88 -6.46 12.38 17.04
C GLN A 88 -5.86 11.83 18.34
N GLY A 89 -5.91 12.61 19.43
CA GLY A 89 -5.37 12.22 20.72
C GLY A 89 -3.88 11.96 20.69
N HIS A 90 -3.46 10.81 21.22
CA HIS A 90 -2.04 10.47 21.42
C HIS A 90 -1.36 9.74 20.25
N LEU A 91 -2.07 9.53 19.13
CA LEU A 91 -1.55 8.79 17.97
C LEU A 91 -0.98 9.72 16.89
N GLY A 92 0.00 9.23 16.15
CA GLY A 92 0.54 9.86 14.94
C GLY A 92 -0.38 9.72 13.72
N SER A 93 -1.69 9.75 13.89
CA SER A 93 -2.69 9.43 12.86
C SER A 93 -3.17 10.62 12.03
N CYS A 94 -2.40 11.72 11.97
CA CYS A 94 -2.82 12.96 11.32
C CYS A 94 -3.20 12.80 9.83
N THR A 95 -2.49 11.95 9.08
CA THR A 95 -2.83 11.62 7.68
C THR A 95 -4.23 11.05 7.56
N ALA A 96 -4.55 10.03 8.36
CA ALA A 96 -5.86 9.40 8.39
C ALA A 96 -6.97 10.37 8.83
N ASN A 97 -6.68 11.30 9.75
CA ASN A 97 -7.64 12.32 10.17
C ASN A 97 -7.92 13.33 9.05
N ALA A 98 -6.88 13.81 8.36
CA ALA A 98 -7.01 14.73 7.24
C ALA A 98 -7.77 14.08 6.06
N LEU A 99 -7.42 12.83 5.73
CA LEU A 99 -8.05 12.05 4.67
C LEU A 99 -9.51 11.70 4.99
N ALA A 100 -9.81 11.29 6.22
CA ALA A 100 -11.19 11.09 6.67
C ALA A 100 -12.00 12.38 6.56
N ALA A 101 -11.42 13.54 6.89
CA ALA A 101 -12.10 14.81 6.73
C ALA A 101 -12.39 15.12 5.26
N ALA A 102 -11.38 15.04 4.38
CA ALA A 102 -11.56 15.28 2.94
C ALA A 102 -12.59 14.34 2.30
N PHE A 103 -12.58 13.06 2.69
CA PHE A 103 -13.58 12.09 2.26
C PHE A 103 -14.99 12.48 2.72
N HIS A 104 -15.15 12.86 3.99
CA HIS A 104 -16.44 13.24 4.55
C HIS A 104 -17.01 14.48 3.86
N PHE A 105 -16.19 15.51 3.61
CA PHE A 105 -16.59 16.68 2.83
C PHE A 105 -17.01 16.31 1.40
N THR A 106 -16.29 15.40 0.75
CA THR A 106 -16.63 14.93 -0.59
C THR A 106 -17.95 14.14 -0.60
N LEU A 107 -18.16 13.28 0.40
CA LEU A 107 -19.39 12.52 0.56
C LEU A 107 -20.61 13.42 0.82
N HIS A 108 -20.43 14.44 1.65
CA HIS A 108 -21.44 15.45 1.91
C HIS A 108 -21.77 16.26 0.67
N LYS A 109 -20.76 16.69 -0.11
CA LYS A 109 -20.94 17.34 -1.42
C LYS A 109 -21.84 16.48 -2.32
N MET A 110 -21.51 15.20 -2.48
CA MET A 110 -22.33 14.28 -3.28
C MET A 110 -23.78 14.20 -2.76
N THR A 111 -23.96 14.23 -1.45
CA THR A 111 -25.29 14.20 -0.82
C THR A 111 -26.08 15.48 -1.13
N VAL A 112 -25.48 16.67 -0.97
CA VAL A 112 -26.17 17.95 -1.23
C VAL A 112 -26.38 18.23 -2.72
N GLU A 113 -25.54 17.67 -3.59
CA GLU A 113 -25.70 17.69 -5.05
C GLU A 113 -26.72 16.65 -5.56
N ASN A 114 -27.52 16.05 -4.65
CA ASN A 114 -28.58 15.10 -4.95
C ASN A 114 -28.13 13.80 -5.64
N HIS A 115 -26.88 13.39 -5.44
CA HIS A 115 -26.46 12.05 -5.83
C HIS A 115 -27.11 11.02 -4.89
N LYS A 116 -28.21 10.39 -5.34
CA LYS A 116 -29.08 9.50 -4.54
C LYS A 116 -28.43 8.19 -4.06
N ASP A 117 -27.19 7.95 -4.46
CA ASP A 117 -26.41 6.73 -4.19
C ASP A 117 -25.52 6.85 -2.95
N PHE A 118 -25.46 8.04 -2.33
CA PHE A 118 -24.58 8.35 -1.22
C PHE A 118 -25.37 8.62 0.06
N ALA A 119 -24.91 8.02 1.16
CA ALA A 119 -25.39 8.31 2.50
C ALA A 119 -24.21 8.88 3.29
N ASP A 120 -24.41 10.04 3.92
CA ASP A 120 -23.39 10.73 4.70
C ASP A 120 -23.02 9.93 5.96
N PHE A 121 -21.72 9.83 6.26
CA PHE A 121 -21.21 9.15 7.46
C PHE A 121 -19.81 9.63 7.85
N THR A 122 -19.52 9.61 9.15
CA THR A 122 -18.18 9.85 9.69
C THR A 122 -17.23 8.70 9.35
N PRO A 123 -16.15 8.92 8.58
CA PRO A 123 -15.26 7.84 8.16
C PRO A 123 -14.35 7.36 9.30
N SER A 124 -14.07 6.05 9.36
CA SER A 124 -13.21 5.48 10.40
C SER A 124 -11.74 5.86 10.19
N ARG A 125 -11.23 6.71 11.08
CA ARG A 125 -9.83 7.17 11.03
C ARG A 125 -8.85 6.03 11.35
N LEU A 126 -9.17 5.15 12.29
CA LEU A 126 -8.29 4.02 12.60
C LEU A 126 -8.30 2.93 11.54
N PHE A 127 -9.40 2.78 10.80
CA PHE A 127 -9.41 1.89 9.65
C PHE A 127 -8.40 2.37 8.60
N ILE A 128 -8.42 3.66 8.27
CA ILE A 128 -7.45 4.27 7.35
C ILE A 128 -6.04 4.14 7.93
N TYR A 129 -5.82 4.54 9.18
CA TYR A 129 -4.49 4.55 9.80
C TYR A 129 -3.87 3.16 9.98
N TYR A 130 -4.67 2.14 10.26
CA TYR A 130 -4.19 0.75 10.29
C TYR A 130 -3.71 0.31 8.92
N ASN A 131 -4.53 0.53 7.89
CA ASN A 131 -4.21 0.11 6.53
C ASN A 131 -3.06 0.91 5.89
N GLU A 132 -2.92 2.20 6.22
CA GLU A 132 -1.73 3.00 5.88
C GLU A 132 -0.45 2.31 6.39
N ARG A 133 -0.42 1.99 7.68
CA ARG A 133 0.73 1.32 8.30
C ARG A 133 0.88 -0.14 7.87
N LEU A 134 -0.19 -0.77 7.38
CA LEU A 134 -0.11 -2.08 6.73
C LEU A 134 0.67 -1.99 5.43
N VAL A 135 0.36 -0.99 4.60
CA VAL A 135 1.09 -0.71 3.36
C VAL A 135 2.54 -0.33 3.66
N GLU A 136 2.80 0.41 4.74
CA GLU A 136 4.16 0.81 5.12
C GLU A 136 4.96 -0.24 5.91
N GLY A 137 4.32 -1.33 6.37
CA GLY A 137 4.96 -2.40 7.14
C GLY A 137 5.23 -2.03 8.60
N SER A 138 4.41 -1.17 9.21
CA SER A 138 4.61 -0.63 10.55
C SER A 138 3.36 -0.71 11.46
N VAL A 139 2.46 -1.67 11.26
CA VAL A 139 1.20 -1.79 12.03
C VAL A 139 1.39 -1.90 13.54
N ASN A 140 2.54 -2.46 13.97
CA ASN A 140 2.88 -2.62 15.39
C ASN A 140 3.53 -1.37 16.03
N GLN A 141 3.72 -0.30 15.25
CA GLN A 141 4.36 0.94 15.68
C GLN A 141 3.49 2.14 15.32
N ASP A 142 3.44 3.14 16.20
CA ASP A 142 2.78 4.41 15.92
C ASP A 142 3.71 5.28 15.07
N ALA A 143 3.91 4.85 13.83
CA ALA A 143 4.98 5.34 12.98
C ALA A 143 4.58 6.57 12.14
N GLY A 144 3.31 6.98 12.16
CA GLY A 144 2.77 7.88 11.14
C GLY A 144 2.66 7.23 9.76
N ALA A 145 2.30 8.00 8.76
CA ALA A 145 2.12 7.54 7.38
C ALA A 145 2.33 8.65 6.33
N MET A 146 2.41 8.25 5.07
CA MET A 146 2.39 9.10 3.89
C MET A 146 0.95 9.31 3.40
N LEU A 147 0.60 10.53 2.96
CA LEU A 147 -0.74 10.84 2.43
C LEU A 147 -1.06 9.98 1.19
N ARG A 148 -0.07 9.72 0.34
CA ARG A 148 -0.24 8.85 -0.84
C ARG A 148 -0.70 7.44 -0.49
N ASP A 149 -0.21 6.87 0.60
CA ASP A 149 -0.52 5.49 0.97
C ASP A 149 -1.92 5.40 1.58
N GLY A 150 -2.33 6.43 2.33
CA GLY A 150 -3.72 6.59 2.77
C GLY A 150 -4.70 6.70 1.61
N ILE A 151 -4.39 7.51 0.59
CA ILE A 151 -5.22 7.63 -0.62
C ILE A 151 -5.32 6.30 -1.36
N LYS A 152 -4.19 5.58 -1.52
CA LYS A 152 -4.17 4.26 -2.17
C LYS A 152 -5.02 3.23 -1.42
N VAL A 153 -4.95 3.23 -0.09
CA VAL A 153 -5.80 2.40 0.77
C VAL A 153 -7.26 2.73 0.54
N MET A 154 -7.64 4.00 0.61
CA MET A 154 -9.02 4.43 0.42
C MET A 154 -9.53 4.12 -1.00
N ALA A 155 -8.64 4.06 -2.00
CA ALA A 155 -8.99 3.68 -3.35
C ALA A 155 -9.13 2.16 -3.57
N LYS A 156 -8.23 1.35 -2.98
CA LYS A 156 -8.24 -0.11 -3.15
C LYS A 156 -9.18 -0.81 -2.18
N VAL A 157 -9.07 -0.46 -0.90
CA VAL A 157 -9.76 -1.08 0.23
C VAL A 157 -11.09 -0.40 0.50
N GLY A 158 -11.13 0.92 0.37
CA GLY A 158 -12.28 1.76 0.70
C GLY A 158 -12.27 2.26 2.14
N VAL A 159 -13.40 2.78 2.60
CA VAL A 159 -13.53 3.40 3.92
C VAL A 159 -14.83 3.00 4.59
N CYS A 160 -14.74 2.43 5.80
CA CYS A 160 -15.90 2.08 6.59
C CYS A 160 -16.33 3.23 7.53
N PRO A 161 -17.57 3.23 8.04
CA PRO A 161 -18.00 4.18 9.05
C PRO A 161 -17.26 4.01 10.39
N GLU A 162 -16.96 5.12 11.06
CA GLU A 162 -16.35 5.13 12.39
C GLU A 162 -17.27 4.52 13.46
N SER A 163 -18.58 4.44 13.20
CA SER A 163 -19.52 3.70 14.06
C SER A 163 -19.28 2.18 14.07
N VAL A 164 -18.61 1.65 13.03
CA VAL A 164 -18.25 0.24 12.89
C VAL A 164 -16.86 -0.01 13.46
N TRP A 165 -15.88 0.80 13.06
CA TRP A 165 -14.52 0.75 13.60
C TRP A 165 -14.20 2.06 14.32
N LYS A 166 -14.45 2.08 15.62
CA LYS A 166 -14.39 3.29 16.46
C LYS A 166 -12.96 3.78 16.63
N TYR A 167 -12.83 5.10 16.76
CA TYR A 167 -11.56 5.71 17.13
C TYR A 167 -11.28 5.45 18.62
N ASP A 168 -10.12 4.87 18.90
CA ASP A 168 -9.61 4.63 20.25
C ASP A 168 -8.09 4.88 20.23
N ASP A 169 -7.66 5.92 20.94
CA ASP A 169 -6.26 6.33 21.03
C ASP A 169 -5.51 5.69 22.21
N GLN A 170 -6.14 4.72 22.89
CA GLN A 170 -5.58 4.04 24.05
C GLN A 170 -4.81 2.77 23.68
N HIS A 171 -3.78 2.49 24.50
CA HIS A 171 -3.08 1.20 24.72
C HIS A 171 -3.19 0.14 23.61
N ASP A 172 -2.67 0.47 22.43
CA ASP A 172 -2.48 -0.45 21.29
C ASP A 172 -3.69 -0.80 20.43
N PHE A 173 -4.87 -0.18 20.60
CA PHE A 173 -6.00 -0.46 19.71
C PHE A 173 -5.68 -0.14 18.24
N PHE A 174 -4.84 0.86 17.99
CA PHE A 174 -4.32 1.19 16.67
C PHE A 174 -3.51 0.05 16.01
N LYS A 175 -2.99 -0.93 16.77
CA LYS A 175 -2.31 -2.13 16.22
C LYS A 175 -3.28 -3.23 15.81
N LYS A 176 -4.55 -3.14 16.25
CA LYS A 176 -5.55 -4.17 15.98
C LYS A 176 -6.05 -4.06 14.55
N GLN A 177 -6.03 -5.18 13.84
CA GLN A 177 -6.62 -5.28 12.51
C GLN A 177 -8.15 -5.05 12.58
N PRO A 178 -8.71 -4.22 11.68
CA PRO A 178 -10.16 -4.12 11.50
C PRO A 178 -10.82 -5.48 11.24
N ASP A 179 -12.03 -5.67 11.74
CA ASP A 179 -12.77 -6.90 11.49
C ASP A 179 -13.27 -7.02 10.04
N ASP A 180 -13.63 -8.24 9.62
CA ASP A 180 -14.10 -8.52 8.26
C ASP A 180 -15.29 -7.63 7.87
N LYS A 181 -16.20 -7.38 8.81
CA LYS A 181 -17.36 -6.50 8.60
C LYS A 181 -16.93 -5.07 8.24
N SER A 182 -15.87 -4.56 8.86
CA SER A 182 -15.29 -3.26 8.54
C SER A 182 -14.77 -3.25 7.10
N TYR A 183 -14.04 -4.28 6.67
CA TYR A 183 -13.56 -4.39 5.28
C TYR A 183 -14.70 -4.55 4.27
N GLU A 184 -15.71 -5.37 4.56
CA GLU A 184 -16.89 -5.55 3.69
C GLU A 184 -17.67 -4.25 3.47
N LEU A 185 -17.79 -3.42 4.51
CA LEU A 185 -18.42 -2.10 4.40
C LEU A 185 -17.52 -1.10 3.69
N ALA A 186 -16.21 -1.13 3.96
CA ALA A 186 -15.24 -0.27 3.29
C ALA A 186 -15.26 -0.47 1.76
N GLN A 187 -15.34 -1.72 1.29
CA GLN A 187 -15.38 -2.04 -0.15
C GLN A 187 -16.58 -1.42 -0.89
N LYS A 188 -17.62 -1.00 -0.18
CA LYS A 188 -18.81 -0.32 -0.76
C LYS A 188 -18.60 1.18 -0.94
N CYS A 189 -17.52 1.73 -0.38
CA CYS A 189 -17.21 3.15 -0.38
C CYS A 189 -15.72 3.37 -0.63
N LYS A 190 -15.36 3.45 -1.91
CA LYS A 190 -13.97 3.64 -2.36
C LYS A 190 -13.75 5.04 -2.89
N VAL A 191 -12.54 5.54 -2.74
CA VAL A 191 -12.07 6.70 -3.50
C VAL A 191 -11.76 6.25 -4.92
N VAL A 192 -12.50 6.75 -5.89
CA VAL A 192 -12.35 6.33 -7.30
C VAL A 192 -11.53 7.34 -8.08
N GLY A 193 -11.50 8.60 -7.63
CA GLY A 193 -10.59 9.57 -8.21
C GLY A 193 -9.92 10.44 -7.16
N TYR A 194 -8.64 10.65 -7.41
CA TYR A 194 -7.73 11.42 -6.59
C TYR A 194 -6.63 11.98 -7.48
N ALA A 195 -6.12 13.15 -7.14
CA ALA A 195 -5.08 13.80 -7.91
C ALA A 195 -4.24 14.73 -7.04
N ARG A 196 -2.98 14.91 -7.43
CA ARG A 196 -2.11 15.94 -6.87
C ARG A 196 -2.58 17.31 -7.34
N VAL A 197 -2.76 18.21 -6.39
CA VAL A 197 -2.98 19.63 -6.67
C VAL A 197 -1.63 20.29 -6.83
N ALA A 198 -1.40 21.02 -7.92
CA ALA A 198 -0.14 21.75 -8.08
C ALA A 198 0.02 22.77 -6.95
N GLN A 199 1.26 22.93 -6.45
CA GLN A 199 1.58 23.89 -5.39
C GLN A 199 1.60 25.31 -5.95
N ASP A 200 0.40 25.82 -6.21
CA ASP A 200 0.16 27.13 -6.80
C ASP A 200 -1.13 27.70 -6.21
N LEU A 201 -1.09 28.99 -5.85
CA LEU A 201 -2.19 29.66 -5.18
C LEU A 201 -3.49 29.61 -6.01
N SER A 202 -3.38 29.75 -7.33
CA SER A 202 -4.55 29.69 -8.21
C SER A 202 -5.16 28.29 -8.23
N GLN A 203 -4.33 27.24 -8.26
CA GLN A 203 -4.77 25.85 -8.27
C GLN A 203 -5.42 25.43 -6.95
N PHE A 204 -4.88 25.87 -5.82
CA PHE A 204 -5.52 25.65 -4.51
C PHE A 204 -6.89 26.32 -4.41
N LYS A 205 -6.98 27.59 -4.79
CA LYS A 205 -8.27 28.31 -4.79
C LYS A 205 -9.26 27.64 -5.72
N MET A 206 -8.82 27.21 -6.89
CA MET A 206 -9.68 26.57 -7.88
C MET A 206 -10.18 25.19 -7.42
N CYS A 207 -9.33 24.39 -6.77
CA CYS A 207 -9.75 23.13 -6.14
C CYS A 207 -10.91 23.36 -5.16
N ILE A 208 -10.74 24.31 -4.25
CA ILE A 208 -11.75 24.68 -3.26
C ILE A 208 -13.01 25.25 -3.94
N LYS A 209 -12.85 26.08 -4.97
CA LYS A 209 -13.96 26.68 -5.72
C LYS A 209 -14.80 25.66 -6.48
N ASN A 210 -14.20 24.55 -6.94
CA ASN A 210 -14.93 23.39 -7.47
C ASN A 210 -15.68 22.60 -6.38
N GLY A 211 -15.51 22.98 -5.11
CA GLY A 211 -16.13 22.33 -3.95
C GLY A 211 -15.34 21.15 -3.41
N TYR A 212 -14.07 20.99 -3.81
CA TYR A 212 -13.22 19.91 -3.32
C TYR A 212 -12.24 20.42 -2.28
N PRO A 213 -12.23 19.87 -1.06
CA PRO A 213 -11.13 20.10 -0.14
C PRO A 213 -9.88 19.38 -0.65
N PHE A 214 -8.72 19.81 -0.17
CA PHE A 214 -7.46 19.09 -0.39
C PHE A 214 -6.73 18.88 0.93
N VAL A 215 -6.06 17.73 1.03
CA VAL A 215 -5.17 17.41 2.15
C VAL A 215 -3.75 17.76 1.76
N PHE A 216 -2.93 18.06 2.75
CA PHE A 216 -1.51 18.33 2.56
C PHE A 216 -0.74 18.12 3.85
N GLY A 217 0.56 17.91 3.71
CA GLY A 217 1.50 17.86 4.82
C GLY A 217 2.26 19.16 4.97
N PHE A 218 2.60 19.55 6.19
CA PHE A 218 3.42 20.73 6.44
C PHE A 218 4.38 20.53 7.61
N ALA A 219 5.50 21.24 7.55
CA ALA A 219 6.43 21.33 8.66
C ALA A 219 5.79 22.14 9.79
N VAL A 220 5.70 21.56 10.98
CA VAL A 220 5.23 22.26 12.18
C VAL A 220 6.43 22.95 12.83
N LEU A 221 6.35 24.27 12.92
CA LEU A 221 7.39 25.11 13.52
C LEU A 221 6.97 25.59 14.92
N SER A 222 7.93 26.01 15.74
CA SER A 222 7.69 26.50 17.11
C SER A 222 6.66 27.63 17.19
N SER A 223 6.65 28.55 16.22
CA SER A 223 5.66 29.62 16.10
C SER A 223 4.22 29.14 15.95
N PHE A 224 3.99 27.93 15.44
CA PHE A 224 2.66 27.32 15.34
C PHE A 224 2.16 26.76 16.69
N GLN A 225 3.06 26.39 17.59
CA GLN A 225 2.73 25.76 18.89
C GLN A 225 2.55 26.78 20.03
N THR A 226 2.25 28.04 19.70
CA THR A 226 2.03 29.08 20.72
C THR A 226 0.61 29.03 21.28
N ALA A 227 0.44 29.47 22.53
CA ALA A 227 -0.87 29.58 23.15
C ALA A 227 -1.83 30.51 22.37
N GLU A 228 -1.31 31.52 21.69
CA GLU A 228 -2.11 32.43 20.87
C GLU A 228 -2.67 31.73 19.63
N VAL A 229 -1.85 30.93 18.93
CA VAL A 229 -2.32 30.10 17.81
C VAL A 229 -3.33 29.07 18.31
N ALA A 230 -3.04 28.39 19.43
CA ALA A 230 -3.95 27.43 20.03
C ALA A 230 -5.30 28.04 20.49
N ARG A 231 -5.34 29.34 20.76
CA ARG A 231 -6.54 30.07 21.17
C ARG A 231 -7.33 30.65 19.99
N THR A 232 -6.64 31.09 18.94
CA THR A 232 -7.25 31.87 17.85
C THR A 232 -7.28 31.15 16.51
N GLY A 233 -6.47 30.11 16.34
CA GLY A 233 -6.21 29.49 15.05
C GLY A 233 -5.44 30.39 14.08
N LYS A 234 -4.96 31.58 14.47
CA LYS A 234 -4.26 32.47 13.52
C LYS A 234 -2.80 32.09 13.41
N MET A 235 -2.43 31.40 12.32
CA MET A 235 -1.05 31.03 12.06
C MET A 235 -0.27 32.24 11.52
N VAL A 236 0.97 32.39 11.98
CA VAL A 236 1.90 33.44 11.53
C VAL A 236 2.99 32.84 10.65
N MET A 237 3.62 33.67 9.82
CA MET A 237 4.82 33.27 9.10
C MET A 237 5.97 33.01 10.08
N PRO A 238 6.81 31.99 9.81
CA PRO A 238 7.88 31.63 10.71
C PRO A 238 9.01 32.65 10.70
N GLN A 239 9.73 32.72 11.82
CA GLN A 239 10.93 33.53 11.99
C GLN A 239 12.18 32.67 11.84
N ALA A 240 13.33 33.29 11.58
CA ALA A 240 14.60 32.57 11.43
C ALA A 240 15.02 31.74 12.66
N THR A 241 14.48 32.09 13.83
CA THR A 241 14.72 31.37 15.10
C THR A 241 13.77 30.20 15.32
N ASP A 242 12.78 29.99 14.44
CA ASP A 242 11.82 28.91 14.62
C ASP A 242 12.46 27.53 14.43
N GLN A 243 12.11 26.62 15.32
CA GLN A 243 12.55 25.23 15.27
C GLN A 243 11.46 24.36 14.66
N GLN A 244 11.86 23.42 13.81
CA GLN A 244 10.97 22.39 13.30
C GLN A 244 10.72 21.33 14.35
N LEU A 245 9.45 21.16 14.73
CA LEU A 245 8.98 20.24 15.76
C LEU A 245 8.48 18.90 15.18
N GLY A 246 8.08 18.88 13.91
CA GLY A 246 7.63 17.67 13.24
C GLY A 246 6.90 17.94 11.93
N GLY A 247 6.21 16.92 11.42
CA GLY A 247 5.41 16.97 10.20
C GLY A 247 3.94 16.61 10.46
N HIS A 248 3.02 17.50 10.11
CA HIS A 248 1.59 17.33 10.36
C HIS A 248 0.79 17.37 9.06
N ALA A 249 -0.28 16.58 8.98
CA ALA A 249 -1.19 16.56 7.84
C ALA A 249 -2.58 17.08 8.24
N VAL A 250 -3.15 17.91 7.38
CA VAL A 250 -4.40 18.65 7.63
C VAL A 250 -5.20 18.80 6.33
N CYS A 251 -6.43 19.33 6.43
CA CYS A 251 -7.35 19.44 5.30
C CYS A 251 -7.76 20.91 5.07
N ALA A 252 -7.44 21.47 3.91
CA ALA A 252 -7.87 22.81 3.51
C ALA A 252 -9.31 22.76 2.98
N VAL A 253 -10.17 23.63 3.51
CA VAL A 253 -11.62 23.63 3.27
C VAL A 253 -12.17 24.99 2.88
N GLY A 254 -11.31 25.98 2.65
CA GLY A 254 -11.73 27.33 2.30
C GLY A 254 -10.56 28.28 2.14
N TYR A 255 -10.84 29.49 1.68
CA TYR A 255 -9.89 30.60 1.65
C TYR A 255 -10.58 31.94 1.84
N ASP A 256 -9.82 32.91 2.35
CA ASP A 256 -10.25 34.29 2.56
C ASP A 256 -9.22 35.25 1.93
N ASP A 257 -9.60 35.90 0.82
CA ASP A 257 -8.73 36.87 0.12
C ASP A 257 -8.51 38.17 0.89
N PHE A 258 -9.41 38.52 1.83
CA PHE A 258 -9.27 39.71 2.64
C PHE A 258 -8.18 39.51 3.70
N GLN A 259 -8.05 38.29 4.21
CA GLN A 259 -7.04 37.90 5.20
C GLN A 259 -5.82 37.20 4.60
N GLN A 260 -5.84 36.91 3.29
CA GLN A 260 -4.80 36.17 2.55
C GLN A 260 -4.43 34.82 3.21
N CYS A 261 -5.44 34.07 3.62
CA CYS A 261 -5.26 32.80 4.31
C CYS A 261 -6.18 31.70 3.79
N PHE A 262 -5.75 30.45 3.96
CA PHE A 262 -6.58 29.26 3.82
C PHE A 262 -7.25 28.93 5.15
N ILE A 263 -8.50 28.49 5.08
CA ILE A 263 -9.24 27.91 6.20
C ILE A 263 -8.87 26.43 6.25
N VAL A 264 -8.19 26.01 7.30
CA VAL A 264 -7.64 24.66 7.42
C VAL A 264 -8.23 23.97 8.64
N ARG A 265 -8.76 22.78 8.41
CA ARG A 265 -9.30 21.90 9.44
C ARG A 265 -8.18 21.10 10.08
N ASN A 266 -8.05 21.22 11.40
CA ASN A 266 -7.12 20.44 12.20
C ASN A 266 -7.81 19.19 12.80
N SER A 267 -7.04 18.39 13.54
CA SER A 267 -7.46 17.15 14.20
C SER A 267 -7.12 17.12 15.68
N TRP A 268 -7.18 18.26 16.37
CA TRP A 268 -6.86 18.39 17.81
C TRP A 268 -8.08 18.79 18.66
N GLY A 269 -9.28 18.45 18.19
CA GLY A 269 -10.54 18.72 18.85
C GLY A 269 -11.04 20.17 18.72
N GLU A 270 -12.29 20.39 19.12
CA GLU A 270 -12.96 21.70 19.01
C GLU A 270 -12.41 22.75 19.98
N GLY A 271 -11.73 22.32 21.05
CA GLY A 271 -11.14 23.23 22.04
C GLY A 271 -9.85 23.91 21.56
N TRP A 272 -9.31 23.54 20.40
CA TRP A 272 -8.09 24.11 19.84
C TRP A 272 -8.39 25.00 18.63
N GLY A 273 -7.70 26.13 18.52
CA GLY A 273 -7.85 27.08 17.42
C GLY A 273 -9.22 27.74 17.40
N ASP A 274 -9.71 28.10 16.20
CA ASP A 274 -11.10 28.52 16.02
C ASP A 274 -11.98 27.27 15.83
N LYS A 275 -12.45 26.69 16.94
CA LYS A 275 -13.30 25.49 16.95
C LYS A 275 -12.73 24.32 16.13
N GLY A 276 -11.43 24.05 16.27
CA GLY A 276 -10.71 23.02 15.52
C GLY A 276 -10.14 23.46 14.17
N TYR A 277 -10.36 24.71 13.77
CA TYR A 277 -9.80 25.28 12.54
C TYR A 277 -8.66 26.25 12.83
N PHE A 278 -7.83 26.45 11.84
CA PHE A 278 -6.82 27.50 11.83
C PHE A 278 -6.71 28.13 10.44
N TYR A 279 -6.04 29.26 10.38
CA TYR A 279 -5.92 30.12 9.22
C TYR A 279 -4.46 30.16 8.79
N MET A 280 -4.13 29.44 7.72
CA MET A 280 -2.76 29.32 7.21
C MET A 280 -2.50 30.42 6.16
N PRO A 281 -1.46 31.26 6.29
CA PRO A 281 -1.12 32.24 5.26
C PRO A 281 -0.89 31.62 3.89
N TYR A 282 -1.31 32.30 2.82
CA TYR A 282 -1.07 31.85 1.44
C TYR A 282 0.43 31.60 1.17
N GLU A 283 1.27 32.49 1.68
CA GLU A 283 2.72 32.39 1.56
C GLU A 283 3.25 31.09 2.19
N TYR A 284 2.75 30.70 3.37
CA TYR A 284 3.15 29.45 4.03
C TYR A 284 2.79 28.22 3.20
N MET A 285 1.54 28.17 2.71
CA MET A 285 1.02 27.05 1.90
C MET A 285 1.79 26.88 0.58
N CYS A 286 2.14 27.99 -0.06
CA CYS A 286 2.83 27.98 -1.36
C CYS A 286 4.35 27.82 -1.23
N HIS A 287 4.91 27.91 -0.02
CA HIS A 287 6.34 27.83 0.17
C HIS A 287 6.83 26.36 0.09
N PRO A 288 7.71 26.02 -0.87
CA PRO A 288 8.09 24.63 -1.15
C PRO A 288 8.91 23.98 -0.05
N ALA A 289 9.44 24.73 0.93
CA ALA A 289 10.11 24.13 2.10
C ALA A 289 9.16 23.87 3.28
N LEU A 290 7.95 24.45 3.27
CA LEU A 290 7.07 24.49 4.44
C LEU A 290 5.87 23.57 4.31
N ALA A 291 5.34 23.38 3.10
CA ALA A 291 4.18 22.53 2.83
C ALA A 291 4.38 21.71 1.55
N HIS A 292 3.85 20.48 1.56
CA HIS A 292 4.05 19.45 0.53
C HIS A 292 2.82 18.53 0.43
N ASP A 293 2.83 17.64 -0.57
CA ASP A 293 1.89 16.52 -0.69
C ASP A 293 0.43 16.91 -0.76
N PHE A 294 0.13 17.87 -1.63
CA PHE A 294 -1.22 18.34 -1.86
C PHE A 294 -2.02 17.33 -2.68
N TRP A 295 -3.08 16.79 -2.10
CA TRP A 295 -3.96 15.82 -2.72
C TRP A 295 -5.43 16.19 -2.59
N ALA A 296 -6.17 16.11 -3.68
CA ALA A 296 -7.62 16.22 -3.69
C ALA A 296 -8.27 14.86 -3.95
N ILE A 297 -9.36 14.57 -3.24
CA ILE A 297 -10.25 13.42 -3.49
C ILE A 297 -11.44 13.98 -4.29
N ASN A 298 -11.61 13.54 -5.54
CA ASN A 298 -12.61 14.14 -6.44
C ASN A 298 -13.88 13.27 -6.62
N TRP A 299 -13.80 11.95 -6.41
CA TRP A 299 -14.93 11.05 -6.59
C TRP A 299 -14.88 9.84 -5.63
N VAL A 300 -16.03 9.49 -5.07
CA VAL A 300 -16.22 8.38 -4.14
C VAL A 300 -17.31 7.46 -4.72
N GLU A 301 -17.18 6.14 -4.56
CA GLU A 301 -18.20 5.15 -4.93
C GLU A 301 -19.28 5.03 -3.83
N GLY A 302 -20.56 4.99 -4.21
CA GLY A 302 -21.71 5.03 -3.29
C GLY A 302 -22.29 3.66 -2.89
N PHE A 303 -22.93 3.59 -1.71
CA PHE A 303 -23.47 2.40 -1.05
C PHE A 303 -24.58 1.63 -1.83
N LYS A 304 -25.12 2.19 -2.92
CA LYS A 304 -26.27 1.59 -3.65
C LYS A 304 -25.92 0.70 -4.85
N ASN A 305 -24.66 0.58 -5.26
CA ASN A 305 -24.28 -0.34 -6.35
C ASN A 305 -23.98 -1.78 -5.90
N ALA A 306 -24.35 -2.16 -4.68
CA ALA A 306 -24.77 -3.54 -4.45
C ALA A 306 -26.14 -3.72 -5.13
N LYS A 307 -26.15 -4.20 -6.38
CA LYS A 307 -27.37 -4.70 -7.02
C LYS A 307 -28.08 -5.64 -6.03
N LYS A 308 -29.19 -5.21 -5.43
CA LYS A 308 -30.16 -6.15 -4.87
C LYS A 308 -30.75 -6.91 -6.05
N PRO A 309 -30.66 -8.25 -6.12
CA PRO A 309 -31.46 -9.00 -7.07
C PRO A 309 -32.93 -8.81 -6.68
N GLN A 310 -33.68 -8.10 -7.52
CA GLN A 310 -35.12 -7.95 -7.33
C GLN A 310 -35.78 -9.20 -7.90
N LEU A 311 -36.34 -10.03 -7.00
CA LEU A 311 -37.27 -11.10 -7.35
C LEU A 311 -38.48 -10.49 -8.07
N SER A 312 -38.61 -10.76 -9.36
CA SER A 312 -39.90 -10.81 -10.05
C SER A 312 -40.21 -12.27 -10.32
N ILE A 313 -41.34 -12.75 -9.79
CA ILE A 313 -41.86 -14.09 -10.05
C ILE A 313 -42.36 -14.11 -11.49
N GLU A 314 -41.49 -14.47 -12.43
CA GLU A 314 -41.91 -15.00 -13.72
C GLU A 314 -41.44 -16.46 -13.80
N LYS A 315 -42.36 -17.30 -14.29
CA LYS A 315 -42.22 -18.75 -14.39
C LYS A 315 -40.90 -19.14 -15.05
N PRO A 316 -40.30 -20.26 -14.63
CA PRO A 316 -38.92 -20.60 -14.96
C PRO A 316 -38.75 -20.83 -16.47
N ILE A 317 -38.09 -19.89 -17.13
CA ILE A 317 -37.42 -20.16 -18.40
C ILE A 317 -36.06 -20.72 -18.02
N ALA A 318 -35.78 -21.95 -18.46
CA ALA A 318 -34.54 -22.65 -18.17
C ALA A 318 -33.32 -21.79 -18.54
N MET A 319 -32.62 -21.29 -17.54
CA MET A 319 -31.35 -20.60 -17.72
C MET A 319 -30.32 -21.62 -18.21
N LYS A 320 -29.85 -21.43 -19.45
CA LYS A 320 -28.56 -21.97 -19.87
C LYS A 320 -27.47 -21.33 -18.99
N ASN A 321 -26.74 -22.17 -18.28
CA ASN A 321 -25.59 -21.82 -17.46
C ASN A 321 -24.70 -20.76 -18.14
N VAL A 322 -24.62 -19.56 -17.56
CA VAL A 322 -23.47 -18.67 -17.77
C VAL A 322 -22.42 -19.06 -16.72
N PRO A 323 -21.25 -19.58 -17.13
CA PRO A 323 -20.30 -20.13 -16.18
C PRO A 323 -19.60 -19.01 -15.39
N MET A 324 -19.61 -19.11 -14.05
CA MET A 324 -18.63 -18.46 -13.19
C MET A 324 -17.22 -18.88 -13.66
N ARG A 325 -16.33 -17.92 -13.93
CA ARG A 325 -14.90 -18.24 -14.14
C ARG A 325 -14.32 -18.68 -12.80
N THR A 326 -14.34 -19.99 -12.55
CA THR A 326 -13.48 -20.63 -11.55
C THR A 326 -12.03 -20.36 -11.94
N ILE A 327 -11.27 -19.67 -11.08
CA ILE A 327 -9.83 -19.46 -11.23
C ILE A 327 -9.14 -20.80 -10.96
N GLN A 328 -9.27 -21.76 -11.87
CA GLN A 328 -8.50 -22.99 -11.77
C GLN A 328 -7.06 -22.65 -12.18
N LYS A 329 -6.20 -22.41 -11.18
CA LYS A 329 -4.73 -22.40 -11.27
C LYS A 329 -4.02 -21.11 -11.76
N PHE A 330 -4.70 -19.96 -11.81
CA PHE A 330 -4.13 -18.65 -12.21
C PHE A 330 -4.19 -17.67 -11.04
N GLY A 331 -3.57 -16.50 -11.15
CA GLY A 331 -3.71 -15.49 -10.08
C GLY A 331 -2.80 -14.28 -10.20
N TRP A 332 -2.11 -14.12 -11.33
CA TRP A 332 -1.28 -12.95 -11.55
C TRP A 332 -2.18 -11.75 -11.90
N LYS A 333 -1.98 -10.66 -11.18
CA LYS A 333 -2.48 -9.32 -11.52
C LYS A 333 -1.30 -8.50 -12.02
N PRO A 334 -1.43 -7.80 -13.16
CA PRO A 334 -0.40 -6.89 -13.63
C PRO A 334 -0.01 -5.86 -12.56
N ASP A 335 1.29 -5.63 -12.39
CA ASP A 335 1.80 -4.65 -11.45
C ASP A 335 1.34 -3.25 -11.85
N MET A 336 1.03 -2.44 -10.84
CA MET A 336 0.95 -0.99 -11.07
C MET A 336 2.39 -0.43 -11.24
N PRO A 337 2.70 0.33 -12.32
CA PRO A 337 4.08 0.75 -12.65
C PRO A 337 4.73 1.71 -11.63
N ASP A 338 5.71 1.35 -10.81
CA ASP A 338 6.30 2.28 -9.82
C ASP A 338 7.70 2.74 -10.25
N HIS A 339 7.92 4.04 -10.49
CA HIS A 339 9.25 4.58 -10.85
C HIS A 339 10.35 4.36 -9.80
N ARG A 340 10.03 3.98 -8.55
CA ARG A 340 11.03 3.55 -7.56
C ARG A 340 11.49 2.13 -7.76
N ASP A 341 10.82 1.38 -8.64
CA ASP A 341 11.25 0.04 -8.98
C ASP A 341 12.69 0.13 -9.49
N LEU A 342 13.60 -0.53 -8.78
CA LEU A 342 14.99 -0.58 -9.18
C LEU A 342 15.06 -1.30 -10.51
N HIS A 343 15.69 -0.71 -11.51
CA HIS A 343 15.89 -1.35 -12.81
C HIS A 343 17.32 -1.87 -12.87
N VAL A 344 17.48 -3.15 -13.21
CA VAL A 344 18.79 -3.72 -13.47
C VAL A 344 19.01 -3.82 -14.96
N THR A 345 20.13 -3.27 -15.42
CA THR A 345 20.70 -3.58 -16.72
C THR A 345 21.96 -4.38 -16.48
N PHE A 346 21.97 -5.61 -16.97
CA PHE A 346 23.14 -6.47 -16.84
C PHE A 346 24.19 -6.01 -17.86
N PRO A 347 25.47 -5.86 -17.49
CA PRO A 347 26.56 -5.66 -18.44
C PRO A 347 26.93 -6.99 -19.11
N LYS A 348 27.50 -6.95 -20.33
CA LYS A 348 27.94 -8.16 -21.05
C LYS A 348 28.90 -8.96 -20.19
N LEU A 349 28.49 -10.16 -19.78
CA LEU A 349 29.24 -11.07 -18.91
C LEU A 349 29.19 -12.49 -19.47
N ASP A 350 30.27 -13.24 -19.24
CA ASP A 350 30.28 -14.69 -19.41
C ASP A 350 29.54 -15.34 -18.24
N ALA A 351 28.85 -16.46 -18.51
CA ALA A 351 28.15 -17.23 -17.48
C ALA A 351 29.15 -17.82 -16.46
N PRO A 352 28.83 -17.84 -15.15
CA PRO A 352 29.63 -18.50 -14.12
C PRO A 352 29.97 -19.95 -14.45
N LYS A 353 31.16 -20.39 -14.04
CA LYS A 353 31.74 -21.73 -14.33
C LYS A 353 30.89 -22.91 -13.83
N GLN A 354 29.91 -22.68 -12.96
CA GLN A 354 29.11 -23.71 -12.30
C GLN A 354 27.72 -23.93 -12.96
N ILE A 355 27.40 -23.20 -14.04
CA ILE A 355 26.13 -23.35 -14.76
C ILE A 355 26.31 -24.30 -15.94
N LYS A 356 25.30 -25.15 -16.21
CA LYS A 356 25.28 -26.02 -17.40
C LYS A 356 25.30 -25.15 -18.66
N LYS A 357 26.37 -25.27 -19.45
CA LYS A 357 26.51 -24.58 -20.74
C LYS A 357 26.87 -25.56 -21.85
N LYS A 358 26.16 -25.45 -22.98
CA LYS A 358 26.57 -25.98 -24.28
C LYS A 358 26.60 -24.83 -25.25
N ALA A 359 27.70 -24.64 -25.99
CA ALA A 359 27.83 -23.55 -26.95
C ALA A 359 28.32 -24.08 -28.30
N GLU A 360 27.74 -23.58 -29.38
CA GLU A 360 28.15 -23.84 -30.77
C GLU A 360 28.00 -22.53 -31.55
N GLY A 361 29.12 -21.91 -31.94
CA GLY A 361 29.12 -20.56 -32.52
C GLY A 361 28.56 -19.51 -31.56
N THR A 362 27.56 -18.74 -32.00
CA THR A 362 26.87 -17.72 -31.19
C THR A 362 25.68 -18.25 -30.40
N LYS A 363 25.32 -19.54 -30.56
CA LYS A 363 24.19 -20.16 -29.86
C LYS A 363 24.66 -20.88 -28.61
N GLU A 364 23.92 -20.72 -27.52
CA GLU A 364 24.17 -21.46 -26.29
C GLU A 364 22.89 -21.93 -25.58
N ILE A 365 23.06 -22.89 -24.70
CA ILE A 365 22.05 -23.32 -23.73
C ILE A 365 22.58 -22.97 -22.36
N VAL A 366 21.79 -22.27 -21.56
CA VAL A 366 22.08 -21.99 -20.14
C VAL A 366 20.92 -22.50 -19.31
N ASP A 367 21.21 -23.39 -18.36
CA ASP A 367 20.19 -24.06 -17.56
C ASP A 367 20.58 -24.02 -16.08
N LEU A 368 19.81 -23.27 -15.27
CA LEU A 368 20.03 -23.12 -13.82
C LEU A 368 19.49 -24.32 -13.03
N ARG A 369 18.80 -25.28 -13.65
CA ARG A 369 18.29 -26.46 -12.95
C ARG A 369 19.46 -27.32 -12.43
N PRO A 370 19.48 -27.67 -11.13
CA PRO A 370 20.59 -28.38 -10.50
C PRO A 370 20.78 -29.76 -11.13
N MET A 371 22.03 -30.23 -11.22
CA MET A 371 22.37 -31.52 -11.85
C MET A 371 21.72 -32.74 -11.18
N ASN A 372 21.44 -32.66 -9.88
CA ASN A 372 21.02 -33.82 -9.06
C ASN A 372 19.57 -33.74 -8.54
N GLY A 373 18.72 -32.87 -9.10
CA GLY A 373 17.28 -32.83 -8.78
C GLY A 373 16.91 -32.19 -7.43
N GLY A 374 17.65 -31.19 -6.97
CA GLY A 374 17.50 -30.61 -5.62
C GLY A 374 16.32 -29.68 -5.37
N PHE A 375 15.56 -29.27 -6.40
CA PHE A 375 14.41 -28.37 -6.20
C PHE A 375 13.08 -29.09 -6.44
N PRO A 376 12.22 -29.23 -5.41
CA PRO A 376 10.90 -29.81 -5.61
C PRO A 376 10.08 -28.91 -6.54
N ILE A 377 9.38 -29.49 -7.51
CA ILE A 377 8.39 -28.75 -8.30
C ILE A 377 7.14 -28.56 -7.45
N PHE A 378 6.66 -27.33 -7.43
CA PHE A 378 5.49 -26.98 -6.66
C PHE A 378 4.22 -27.37 -7.42
N ASP A 379 3.20 -27.78 -6.67
CA ASP A 379 1.83 -27.80 -7.13
C ASP A 379 1.05 -26.77 -6.30
N GLN A 380 0.51 -25.76 -6.97
CA GLN A 380 -0.31 -24.73 -6.35
C GLN A 380 -1.73 -25.23 -6.08
N GLY A 381 -2.13 -26.36 -6.68
CA GLY A 381 -3.45 -26.94 -6.51
C GLY A 381 -4.56 -26.01 -7.01
N HIS A 382 -5.58 -25.81 -6.18
CA HIS A 382 -6.79 -25.08 -6.55
C HIS A 382 -6.71 -23.56 -6.30
N LEU A 383 -5.63 -23.07 -5.69
CA LEU A 383 -5.49 -21.66 -5.31
C LEU A 383 -4.88 -20.81 -6.42
N GLY A 384 -5.24 -19.53 -6.41
CA GLY A 384 -4.64 -18.51 -7.26
C GLY A 384 -3.30 -17.97 -6.79
N SER A 385 -2.46 -18.82 -6.19
CA SER A 385 -1.21 -18.47 -5.53
C SER A 385 0.02 -18.46 -6.45
N CYS A 386 -0.17 -18.29 -7.77
CA CYS A 386 0.93 -18.42 -8.75
C CYS A 386 2.10 -17.46 -8.51
N THR A 387 1.83 -16.22 -8.08
CA THR A 387 2.86 -15.22 -7.71
C THR A 387 3.75 -15.74 -6.60
N ALA A 388 3.15 -16.22 -5.51
CA ALA A 388 3.86 -16.80 -4.38
C ALA A 388 4.66 -18.05 -4.76
N ASN A 389 4.15 -18.89 -5.67
CA ASN A 389 4.88 -20.06 -6.16
C ASN A 389 6.11 -19.66 -7.00
N ALA A 390 5.95 -18.70 -7.92
CA ALA A 390 7.04 -18.19 -8.74
C ALA A 390 8.13 -17.51 -7.89
N LEU A 391 7.71 -16.69 -6.93
CA LEU A 391 8.61 -15.98 -6.00
C LEU A 391 9.32 -16.93 -5.04
N ALA A 392 8.63 -17.92 -4.49
CA ALA A 392 9.25 -18.97 -3.68
C ALA A 392 10.30 -19.74 -4.48
N ALA A 393 10.04 -20.03 -5.76
CA ALA A 393 11.02 -20.68 -6.62
C ALA A 393 12.26 -19.79 -6.82
N ALA A 394 12.09 -18.52 -7.21
CA ALA A 394 13.20 -17.60 -7.41
C ALA A 394 14.04 -17.38 -6.14
N PHE A 395 13.39 -17.30 -4.98
CA PHE A 395 14.06 -17.21 -3.68
C PHE A 395 14.88 -18.47 -3.37
N HIS A 396 14.29 -19.65 -3.58
CA HIS A 396 14.97 -20.93 -3.34
C HIS A 396 16.20 -21.11 -4.25
N PHE A 397 16.09 -20.75 -5.53
CA PHE A 397 17.25 -20.72 -6.44
C PHE A 397 18.34 -19.75 -5.98
N THR A 398 17.95 -18.59 -5.45
CA THR A 398 18.90 -17.58 -4.94
C THR A 398 19.60 -18.08 -3.68
N LEU A 399 18.88 -18.72 -2.75
CA LEU A 399 19.47 -19.36 -1.56
C LEU A 399 20.48 -20.43 -1.93
N HIS A 400 20.12 -21.33 -2.84
CA HIS A 400 21.00 -22.40 -3.28
C HIS A 400 22.26 -21.87 -3.96
N LYS A 401 22.13 -20.83 -4.81
CA LYS A 401 23.29 -20.14 -5.39
C LYS A 401 24.22 -19.63 -4.29
N MET A 402 23.68 -18.98 -3.25
CA MET A 402 24.46 -18.47 -2.12
C MET A 402 25.14 -19.60 -1.34
N GLU A 403 24.46 -20.73 -1.15
CA GLU A 403 25.05 -21.91 -0.51
C GLU A 403 26.24 -22.46 -1.33
N VAL A 404 26.05 -22.64 -2.64
CA VAL A 404 27.10 -23.13 -3.56
C VAL A 404 28.27 -22.14 -3.68
N GLU A 405 28.01 -20.84 -3.55
CA GLU A 405 29.03 -19.78 -3.48
C GLU A 405 29.71 -19.69 -2.10
N ASN A 406 29.45 -20.62 -1.18
CA ASN A 406 30.02 -20.72 0.17
C ASN A 406 29.70 -19.52 1.08
N HIS A 407 28.55 -18.88 0.93
CA HIS A 407 28.07 -17.90 1.89
C HIS A 407 27.67 -18.62 3.19
N LYS A 408 28.46 -18.43 4.27
CA LYS A 408 28.37 -19.22 5.51
C LYS A 408 27.19 -18.88 6.44
N ASP A 409 26.34 -17.93 6.05
CA ASP A 409 25.28 -17.39 6.90
C ASP A 409 23.87 -17.90 6.53
N PHE A 410 23.74 -18.87 5.61
CA PHE A 410 22.46 -19.30 5.03
C PHE A 410 22.31 -20.82 5.05
N ALA A 411 21.08 -21.30 5.22
CA ALA A 411 20.71 -22.71 5.05
C ALA A 411 19.65 -22.81 3.95
N ASP A 412 19.79 -23.78 3.05
CA ASP A 412 18.82 -24.03 1.99
C ASP A 412 17.49 -24.55 2.56
N PHE A 413 16.37 -24.00 2.09
CA PHE A 413 15.03 -24.42 2.49
C PHE A 413 13.96 -24.09 1.45
N THR A 414 12.93 -24.93 1.39
CA THR A 414 11.71 -24.66 0.61
C THR A 414 10.91 -23.52 1.24
N PRO A 415 10.70 -22.37 0.56
CA PRO A 415 10.00 -21.24 1.15
C PRO A 415 8.49 -21.47 1.25
N SER A 416 7.85 -20.98 2.31
CA SER A 416 6.40 -21.13 2.49
C SER A 416 5.63 -20.28 1.49
N ARG A 417 4.98 -20.94 0.54
CA ARG A 417 4.17 -20.28 -0.49
C ARG A 417 2.92 -19.64 0.09
N LEU A 418 2.26 -20.26 1.07
CA LEU A 418 1.08 -19.67 1.70
C LEU A 418 1.42 -18.52 2.64
N PHE A 419 2.61 -18.50 3.24
CA PHE A 419 3.07 -17.33 3.98
C PHE A 419 3.19 -16.13 3.05
N ILE A 420 3.83 -16.30 1.89
CA ILE A 420 3.93 -15.25 0.87
C ILE A 420 2.53 -14.86 0.38
N TYR A 421 1.69 -15.83 -0.02
CA TYR A 421 0.38 -15.56 -0.61
C TYR A 421 -0.63 -14.94 0.36
N TYR A 422 -0.58 -15.30 1.64
CA TYR A 422 -1.37 -14.63 2.67
C TYR A 422 -0.98 -13.16 2.78
N ASN A 423 0.33 -12.89 2.91
CA ASN A 423 0.83 -11.53 3.08
C ASN A 423 0.69 -10.66 1.82
N GLU A 424 0.77 -11.24 0.61
CA GLU A 424 0.42 -10.57 -0.65
C GLU A 424 -1.02 -10.05 -0.59
N ARG A 425 -1.97 -10.91 -0.23
CA ARG A 425 -3.38 -10.54 -0.12
C ARG A 425 -3.69 -9.69 1.10
N LEU A 426 -2.84 -9.72 2.13
CA LEU A 426 -2.91 -8.80 3.24
C LEU A 426 -2.60 -7.37 2.76
N VAL A 427 -1.55 -7.20 1.96
CA VAL A 427 -1.22 -5.91 1.32
C VAL A 427 -2.31 -5.45 0.36
N GLU A 428 -2.93 -6.38 -0.37
CA GLU A 428 -3.99 -6.08 -1.33
C GLU A 428 -5.40 -5.97 -0.72
N GLY A 429 -5.58 -6.29 0.56
CA GLY A 429 -6.87 -6.23 1.25
C GLY A 429 -7.87 -7.33 0.88
N SER A 430 -7.38 -8.54 0.54
CA SER A 430 -8.18 -9.65 0.02
C SER A 430 -7.90 -11.02 0.66
N VAL A 431 -7.43 -11.09 1.91
CA VAL A 431 -7.04 -12.36 2.58
C VAL A 431 -8.17 -13.42 2.64
N ASN A 432 -9.43 -12.97 2.72
CA ASN A 432 -10.60 -13.85 2.76
C ASN A 432 -11.03 -14.39 1.40
N GLN A 433 -10.40 -13.93 0.32
CA GLN A 433 -10.72 -14.28 -1.06
C GLN A 433 -9.48 -14.86 -1.75
N ASP A 434 -9.69 -15.84 -2.62
CA ASP A 434 -8.64 -16.34 -3.51
C ASP A 434 -8.51 -15.39 -4.71
N ALA A 435 -7.98 -14.19 -4.44
CA ALA A 435 -8.02 -13.09 -5.39
C ALA A 435 -6.83 -13.06 -6.36
N GLY A 436 -5.79 -13.88 -6.15
CA GLY A 436 -4.49 -13.67 -6.77
C GLY A 436 -3.76 -12.45 -6.21
N ALA A 437 -2.61 -12.12 -6.79
CA ALA A 437 -1.78 -10.99 -6.36
C ALA A 437 -0.92 -10.40 -7.50
N MET A 438 -0.35 -9.22 -7.24
CA MET A 438 0.71 -8.59 -8.03
C MET A 438 2.08 -9.11 -7.60
N ILE A 439 2.99 -9.34 -8.56
CA ILE A 439 4.35 -9.83 -8.25
C ILE A 439 5.09 -8.82 -7.37
N ARG A 440 4.90 -7.52 -7.60
CA ARG A 440 5.53 -6.47 -6.80
C ARG A 440 5.15 -6.54 -5.31
N ASP A 441 3.91 -6.92 -5.00
CA ASP A 441 3.44 -6.95 -3.62
C ASP A 441 4.04 -8.16 -2.91
N GLY A 442 4.21 -9.28 -3.61
CA GLY A 442 4.99 -10.42 -3.13
C GLY A 442 6.45 -10.07 -2.84
N ILE A 443 7.13 -9.37 -3.75
CA ILE A 443 8.51 -8.89 -3.53
C ILE A 443 8.59 -7.94 -2.33
N LYS A 444 7.64 -7.01 -2.21
CA LYS A 444 7.56 -6.08 -1.08
C LYS A 444 7.41 -6.82 0.25
N VAL A 445 6.52 -7.81 0.31
CA VAL A 445 6.34 -8.69 1.47
C VAL A 445 7.63 -9.41 1.81
N MET A 446 8.26 -10.07 0.83
CA MET A 446 9.49 -10.83 1.06
C MET A 446 10.65 -9.92 1.50
N SER A 447 10.65 -8.65 1.11
CA SER A 447 11.65 -7.67 1.54
C SER A 447 11.39 -7.09 2.94
N LYS A 448 10.13 -6.79 3.27
CA LYS A 448 9.77 -6.15 4.55
C LYS A 448 9.51 -7.14 5.68
N VAL A 449 8.79 -8.21 5.38
CA VAL A 449 8.36 -9.25 6.33
C VAL A 449 9.33 -10.43 6.31
N GLY A 450 9.80 -10.81 5.12
CA GLY A 450 10.65 -11.98 4.92
C GLY A 450 9.87 -13.23 4.56
N VAL A 451 10.54 -14.39 4.63
CA VAL A 451 9.95 -15.68 4.24
C VAL A 451 10.37 -16.79 5.18
N CYS A 452 9.40 -17.50 5.75
CA CYS A 452 9.66 -18.69 6.56
C CYS A 452 9.72 -19.97 5.71
N PRO A 453 10.32 -21.06 6.21
CA PRO A 453 10.25 -22.36 5.56
C PRO A 453 8.83 -22.92 5.49
N GLU A 454 8.52 -23.65 4.42
CA GLU A 454 7.23 -24.34 4.24
C GLU A 454 7.01 -25.44 5.29
N SER A 455 8.07 -25.92 5.94
CA SER A 455 7.94 -26.81 7.12
C SER A 455 7.36 -26.11 8.35
N VAL A 456 7.45 -24.78 8.43
CA VAL A 456 6.87 -23.95 9.50
C VAL A 456 5.43 -23.59 9.17
N TRP A 457 5.18 -23.12 7.94
CA TRP A 457 3.83 -22.83 7.45
C TRP A 457 3.55 -23.62 6.17
N LYS A 458 2.87 -24.76 6.33
CA LYS A 458 2.68 -25.76 5.27
C LYS A 458 1.75 -25.27 4.18
N TYR A 459 1.97 -25.79 2.97
CA TYR A 459 1.04 -25.59 1.86
C TYR A 459 -0.18 -26.50 2.03
N ASP A 460 -1.36 -25.89 2.05
CA ASP A 460 -2.66 -26.56 2.05
C ASP A 460 -3.60 -25.74 1.15
N ASP A 461 -3.96 -26.31 0.00
CA ASP A 461 -4.84 -25.69 -0.99
C ASP A 461 -6.33 -25.88 -0.68
N GLY A 462 -6.65 -26.33 0.53
CA GLY A 462 -7.99 -26.42 1.06
C GLY A 462 -8.72 -25.06 1.10
N PRO A 463 -10.06 -25.09 1.14
CA PRO A 463 -10.91 -23.92 0.88
C PRO A 463 -10.84 -22.81 1.96
N SER A 464 -10.20 -23.07 3.10
CA SER A 464 -10.14 -22.17 4.24
C SER A 464 -8.73 -21.89 4.75
N PHE A 465 -7.76 -22.80 4.58
CA PHE A 465 -6.43 -22.65 5.18
C PHE A 465 -5.68 -21.43 4.63
N PHE A 466 -5.84 -21.13 3.35
CA PHE A 466 -5.24 -19.94 2.74
C PHE A 466 -5.67 -18.62 3.40
N LYS A 467 -6.81 -18.59 4.12
CA LYS A 467 -7.36 -17.40 4.79
C LYS A 467 -6.79 -17.23 6.19
N GLN A 468 -6.17 -18.27 6.74
CA GLN A 468 -5.61 -18.22 8.08
C GLN A 468 -4.33 -17.39 8.09
N GLU A 469 -4.25 -16.50 9.06
CA GLU A 469 -3.05 -15.76 9.35
C GLU A 469 -1.93 -16.71 9.81
N PRO A 470 -0.72 -16.60 9.25
CA PRO A 470 0.45 -17.30 9.77
C PRO A 470 0.67 -17.02 11.25
N ASP A 471 1.08 -18.04 12.00
CA ASP A 471 1.34 -17.85 13.43
C ASP A 471 2.54 -16.92 13.69
N ALA A 472 2.63 -16.39 14.90
CA ALA A 472 3.71 -15.46 15.29
C ALA A 472 5.10 -16.06 15.05
N LYS A 473 5.25 -17.39 15.23
CA LYS A 473 6.51 -18.10 15.01
C LYS A 473 6.90 -18.09 13.53
N ALA A 474 5.95 -18.19 12.61
CA ALA A 474 6.20 -18.05 11.17
C ALA A 474 6.76 -16.66 10.86
N TYR A 475 6.18 -15.59 11.42
CA TYR A 475 6.68 -14.22 11.24
C TYR A 475 8.08 -14.00 11.86
N GLU A 476 8.32 -14.49 13.09
CA GLU A 476 9.63 -14.40 13.74
C GLU A 476 10.75 -15.10 12.94
N ILE A 477 10.42 -16.24 12.32
CA ILE A 477 11.36 -16.97 11.46
C ILE A 477 11.53 -16.23 10.12
N ALA A 478 10.44 -15.72 9.54
CA ALA A 478 10.46 -15.01 8.27
C ALA A 478 11.36 -13.76 8.32
N GLN A 479 11.31 -12.98 9.41
CA GLN A 479 12.11 -11.76 9.56
C GLN A 479 13.63 -11.99 9.46
N LYS A 480 14.09 -13.21 9.69
CA LYS A 480 15.51 -13.59 9.58
C LYS A 480 15.93 -13.92 8.15
N CYS A 481 14.97 -14.02 7.22
CA CYS A 481 15.15 -14.43 5.83
C CYS A 481 14.42 -13.45 4.91
N ARG A 482 15.00 -12.27 4.69
CA ARG A 482 14.41 -11.20 3.87
C ARG A 482 15.08 -11.09 2.51
N VAL A 483 14.32 -10.65 1.51
CA VAL A 483 14.88 -10.21 0.24
C VAL A 483 15.47 -8.81 0.42
N MET A 484 16.79 -8.70 0.29
CA MET A 484 17.49 -7.41 0.43
C MET A 484 17.72 -6.74 -0.92
N GLY A 485 17.73 -7.52 -1.99
CA GLY A 485 17.96 -7.01 -3.32
C GLY A 485 16.98 -7.61 -4.32
N TYR A 486 16.29 -6.72 -5.02
CA TYR A 486 15.34 -7.03 -6.06
C TYR A 486 15.34 -5.92 -7.11
N ALA A 487 15.12 -6.27 -8.36
CA ALA A 487 15.08 -5.31 -9.46
C ALA A 487 14.22 -5.82 -10.62
N ARG A 488 13.62 -4.88 -11.35
CA ARG A 488 12.98 -5.14 -12.63
C ARG A 488 14.02 -5.47 -13.68
N VAL A 489 13.76 -6.53 -14.44
CA VAL A 489 14.53 -6.87 -15.63
C VAL A 489 13.84 -6.23 -16.83
N ALA A 490 14.57 -5.48 -17.65
CA ALA A 490 13.95 -4.89 -18.84
C ALA A 490 13.43 -5.99 -19.77
N GLN A 491 12.26 -5.77 -20.38
CA GLN A 491 11.64 -6.71 -21.32
C GLN A 491 12.39 -6.72 -22.66
N ASP A 492 13.56 -7.33 -22.63
CA ASP A 492 14.48 -7.43 -23.75
C ASP A 492 15.18 -8.78 -23.69
N LEU A 493 15.29 -9.44 -24.86
CA LEU A 493 15.85 -10.78 -24.96
C LEU A 493 17.29 -10.85 -24.43
N SER A 494 18.09 -9.81 -24.67
CA SER A 494 19.47 -9.76 -24.18
C SER A 494 19.49 -9.65 -22.66
N GLN A 495 18.66 -8.78 -22.07
CA GLN A 495 18.59 -8.59 -20.62
C GLN A 495 18.12 -9.85 -19.89
N PHE A 496 17.11 -10.54 -20.42
CA PHE A 496 16.66 -11.83 -19.87
C PHE A 496 17.76 -12.89 -19.90
N LYS A 497 18.45 -13.06 -21.03
CA LYS A 497 19.56 -14.01 -21.14
C LYS A 497 20.69 -13.65 -20.19
N MET A 498 20.97 -12.37 -20.00
CA MET A 498 22.04 -11.90 -19.13
C MET A 498 21.72 -12.04 -17.64
N CYS A 499 20.45 -11.88 -17.25
CA CYS A 499 19.98 -12.21 -15.91
C CYS A 499 20.25 -13.69 -15.59
N ILE A 500 19.81 -14.58 -16.47
CA ILE A 500 20.03 -16.03 -16.34
C ILE A 500 21.51 -16.38 -16.37
N LYS A 501 22.30 -15.78 -17.28
CA LYS A 501 23.76 -15.96 -17.32
C LYS A 501 24.42 -15.51 -16.03
N SER A 502 23.91 -14.50 -15.34
CA SER A 502 24.46 -14.07 -14.04
C SER A 502 24.14 -15.05 -12.90
N GLY A 503 23.38 -16.11 -13.20
CA GLY A 503 22.96 -17.13 -12.24
C GLY A 503 21.67 -16.78 -11.51
N TYR A 504 20.95 -15.73 -11.93
CA TYR A 504 19.71 -15.31 -11.29
C TYR A 504 18.51 -15.70 -12.14
N PRO A 505 17.55 -16.48 -11.61
CA PRO A 505 16.26 -16.61 -12.25
C PRO A 505 15.48 -15.30 -12.15
N PHE A 506 14.47 -15.15 -12.99
CA PHE A 506 13.52 -14.04 -12.89
C PHE A 506 12.08 -14.55 -12.94
N VAL A 507 11.22 -13.90 -12.16
CA VAL A 507 9.77 -14.14 -12.19
C VAL A 507 9.11 -13.17 -13.14
N PHE A 508 7.98 -13.56 -13.70
CA PHE A 508 7.19 -12.70 -14.57
C PHE A 508 5.76 -13.21 -14.67
N GLY A 509 4.86 -12.32 -15.06
CA GLY A 509 3.48 -12.63 -15.36
C GLY A 509 3.24 -12.73 -16.86
N PHE A 510 2.34 -13.61 -17.28
CA PHE A 510 1.94 -13.72 -18.69
C PHE A 510 0.45 -14.03 -18.84
N ALA A 511 -0.09 -13.58 -19.97
CA ALA A 511 -1.45 -13.92 -20.39
C ALA A 511 -1.48 -15.40 -20.80
N VAL A 512 -2.34 -16.18 -20.15
CA VAL A 512 -2.59 -17.57 -20.52
C VAL A 512 -3.66 -17.63 -21.58
N LEU A 513 -3.31 -18.14 -22.75
CA LEU A 513 -4.22 -18.32 -23.88
C LEU A 513 -4.67 -19.78 -24.02
N SER A 514 -5.76 -20.01 -24.75
CA SER A 514 -6.30 -21.34 -25.02
C SER A 514 -5.29 -22.33 -25.60
N SER A 515 -4.41 -21.87 -26.49
CA SER A 515 -3.32 -22.68 -27.07
C SER A 515 -2.33 -23.21 -26.04
N PHE A 516 -2.19 -22.56 -24.87
CA PHE A 516 -1.35 -23.04 -23.77
C PHE A 516 -2.00 -24.16 -22.95
N GLN A 517 -3.34 -24.24 -22.91
CA GLN A 517 -4.09 -25.20 -22.10
C GLN A 517 -4.43 -26.50 -22.86
N THR A 518 -3.63 -26.86 -23.87
CA THR A 518 -3.85 -28.10 -24.64
C THR A 518 -3.20 -29.31 -23.97
N ALA A 519 -3.75 -30.50 -24.21
CA ALA A 519 -3.17 -31.75 -23.73
C ALA A 519 -1.72 -31.97 -24.23
N GLU A 520 -1.40 -31.47 -25.43
CA GLU A 520 -0.05 -31.58 -25.99
C GLU A 520 0.96 -30.71 -25.22
N VAL A 521 0.59 -29.47 -24.89
CA VAL A 521 1.42 -28.61 -24.04
C VAL A 521 1.53 -29.22 -22.65
N ALA A 522 0.44 -29.71 -22.08
CA ALA A 522 0.43 -30.36 -20.77
C ALA A 522 1.26 -31.66 -20.73
N ARG A 523 1.51 -32.30 -21.87
CA ARG A 523 2.33 -33.52 -21.99
C ARG A 523 3.81 -33.22 -22.28
N THR A 524 4.09 -32.16 -23.03
CA THR A 524 5.44 -31.90 -23.56
C THR A 524 6.11 -30.68 -22.98
N GLY A 525 5.34 -29.77 -22.38
CA GLY A 525 5.81 -28.45 -21.99
C GLY A 525 6.15 -27.54 -23.17
N LYS A 526 5.88 -27.90 -24.42
CA LYS A 526 6.23 -27.05 -25.57
C LYS A 526 5.15 -26.01 -25.82
N MET A 527 5.39 -24.77 -25.44
CA MET A 527 4.46 -23.67 -25.69
C MET A 527 4.54 -23.22 -27.15
N VAL A 528 3.39 -22.90 -27.73
CA VAL A 528 3.26 -22.39 -29.10
C VAL A 528 2.92 -20.90 -29.09
N MET A 529 3.21 -20.21 -30.18
CA MET A 529 2.78 -18.82 -30.35
C MET A 529 1.25 -18.72 -30.50
N PRO A 530 0.63 -17.61 -30.04
CA PRO A 530 -0.80 -17.39 -30.14
C PRO A 530 -1.32 -17.53 -31.56
N GLN A 531 -2.50 -18.10 -31.70
CA GLN A 531 -3.26 -18.14 -32.94
C GLN A 531 -4.34 -17.05 -32.94
N ALA A 532 -4.80 -16.61 -34.12
CA ALA A 532 -5.84 -15.57 -34.21
C ALA A 532 -7.15 -15.93 -33.50
N THR A 533 -7.41 -17.23 -33.29
CA THR A 533 -8.59 -17.75 -32.59
C THR A 533 -8.39 -17.95 -31.10
N ASP A 534 -7.21 -17.60 -30.56
CA ASP A 534 -6.92 -17.82 -29.14
C ASP A 534 -7.74 -16.92 -28.24
N GLN A 535 -8.24 -17.51 -27.15
CA GLN A 535 -8.94 -16.80 -26.08
C GLN A 535 -8.04 -16.67 -24.87
N GLN A 536 -8.04 -15.48 -24.25
CA GLN A 536 -7.38 -15.28 -22.97
C GLN A 536 -8.19 -15.90 -21.84
N LEU A 537 -7.56 -16.86 -21.15
CA LEU A 537 -8.15 -17.64 -20.07
C LEU A 537 -7.84 -17.04 -18.69
N GLY A 538 -6.70 -16.37 -18.54
CA GLY A 538 -6.29 -15.74 -17.27
C GLY A 538 -4.88 -15.17 -17.31
N GLY A 539 -4.36 -14.80 -16.14
CA GLY A 539 -2.99 -14.35 -15.93
C GLY A 539 -2.25 -15.29 -14.99
N HIS A 540 -1.07 -15.75 -15.39
CA HIS A 540 -0.26 -16.68 -14.60
C HIS A 540 1.14 -16.14 -14.37
N ALA A 541 1.69 -16.36 -13.17
CA ALA A 541 3.06 -15.99 -12.83
C ALA A 541 3.94 -17.22 -12.70
N VAL A 542 5.14 -17.14 -13.26
CA VAL A 542 6.09 -18.27 -13.40
C VAL A 542 7.53 -17.77 -13.26
N CYS A 543 8.48 -18.70 -13.18
CA CYS A 543 9.89 -18.40 -12.96
C CYS A 543 10.74 -18.91 -14.13
N ALA A 544 11.42 -18.03 -14.86
CA ALA A 544 12.39 -18.40 -15.88
C ALA A 544 13.71 -18.81 -15.23
N VAL A 545 14.23 -19.97 -15.63
CA VAL A 545 15.41 -20.61 -15.02
C VAL A 545 16.46 -21.04 -16.05
N GLY A 546 16.27 -20.70 -17.32
CA GLY A 546 17.18 -21.10 -18.37
C GLY A 546 16.72 -20.61 -19.74
N TYR A 547 17.56 -20.82 -20.75
CA TYR A 547 17.20 -20.61 -22.15
C TYR A 547 17.99 -21.56 -23.06
N ASP A 548 17.42 -21.81 -24.25
CA ASP A 548 18.01 -22.62 -25.31
C ASP A 548 17.96 -21.86 -26.64
N ASP A 549 19.12 -21.42 -27.15
CA ASP A 549 19.23 -20.73 -28.44
C ASP A 549 18.98 -21.59 -29.67
N PHE A 550 19.14 -22.92 -29.54
CA PHE A 550 18.87 -23.85 -30.63
C PHE A 550 17.35 -23.98 -30.83
N GLN A 551 16.59 -23.91 -29.75
CA GLN A 551 15.12 -23.98 -29.76
C GLN A 551 14.44 -22.60 -29.70
N GLN A 552 15.20 -21.52 -29.49
CA GLN A 552 14.73 -20.15 -29.31
C GLN A 552 13.64 -20.00 -28.22
N CYS A 553 13.88 -20.63 -27.07
CA CYS A 553 12.93 -20.63 -25.96
C CYS A 553 13.60 -20.40 -24.60
N PHE A 554 12.82 -19.89 -23.64
CA PHE A 554 13.16 -19.90 -22.22
C PHE A 554 12.66 -21.19 -21.58
N ILE A 555 13.46 -21.72 -20.66
CA ILE A 555 13.09 -22.82 -19.77
C ILE A 555 12.39 -22.19 -18.57
N VAL A 556 11.10 -22.48 -18.42
CA VAL A 556 10.24 -21.83 -17.43
C VAL A 556 9.69 -22.87 -16.47
N ARG A 557 9.88 -22.62 -15.17
CA ARG A 557 9.34 -23.44 -14.09
C ARG A 557 7.89 -23.05 -13.83
N ASN A 558 7.00 -24.03 -13.96
CA ASN A 558 5.60 -23.90 -13.60
C ASN A 558 5.35 -24.35 -12.14
N SER A 559 4.10 -24.26 -11.70
CA SER A 559 3.63 -24.61 -10.36
C SER A 559 2.41 -25.54 -10.39
N TRP A 560 2.35 -26.46 -11.36
CA TRP A 560 1.23 -27.43 -11.53
C TRP A 560 1.67 -28.88 -11.34
N GLY A 561 2.71 -29.10 -10.53
CA GLY A 561 3.25 -30.43 -10.23
C GLY A 561 4.13 -31.02 -11.34
N GLU A 562 4.85 -32.09 -10.99
CA GLU A 562 5.80 -32.75 -11.89
C GLU A 562 5.14 -33.53 -13.03
N ALA A 563 3.86 -33.89 -12.89
CA ALA A 563 3.13 -34.63 -13.91
C ALA A 563 2.75 -33.76 -15.13
N TRP A 564 2.83 -32.43 -14.99
CA TRP A 564 2.49 -31.49 -16.05
C TRP A 564 3.74 -31.00 -16.80
N GLY A 565 3.65 -30.87 -18.12
CA GLY A 565 4.73 -30.40 -18.98
C GLY A 565 5.92 -31.37 -18.99
N ASP A 566 7.12 -30.82 -19.14
CA ASP A 566 8.36 -31.57 -18.97
C ASP A 566 8.79 -31.53 -17.50
N LYS A 567 8.25 -32.45 -16.70
CA LYS A 567 8.52 -32.56 -15.25
C LYS A 567 8.26 -31.24 -14.50
N GLY A 568 7.15 -30.57 -14.78
CA GLY A 568 6.80 -29.27 -14.20
C GLY A 568 7.39 -28.05 -14.90
N TYR A 569 8.17 -28.24 -15.96
CA TYR A 569 8.73 -27.16 -16.78
C TYR A 569 8.02 -27.06 -18.12
N PHE A 570 8.11 -25.88 -18.72
CA PHE A 570 7.73 -25.65 -20.10
C PHE A 570 8.72 -24.72 -20.80
N TYR A 571 8.62 -24.67 -22.12
CA TYR A 571 9.52 -24.00 -23.02
C TYR A 571 8.77 -22.87 -23.71
N MET A 572 8.99 -21.64 -23.25
CA MET A 572 8.30 -20.43 -23.75
C MET A 572 9.10 -19.80 -24.89
N PRO A 573 8.53 -19.59 -26.09
CA PRO A 573 9.23 -18.92 -27.19
C PRO A 573 9.75 -17.53 -26.82
N TYR A 574 10.93 -17.16 -27.33
CA TYR A 574 11.49 -15.82 -27.12
C TYR A 574 10.54 -14.70 -27.56
N GLU A 575 9.86 -14.91 -28.69
CA GLU A 575 8.88 -13.96 -29.21
C GLU A 575 7.72 -13.74 -28.24
N TYR A 576 7.24 -14.80 -27.57
CA TYR A 576 6.13 -14.71 -26.62
C TYR A 576 6.49 -13.83 -25.42
N ILE A 577 7.61 -14.13 -24.76
CA ILE A 577 8.00 -13.43 -23.52
C ILE A 577 8.43 -11.98 -23.77
N CYS A 578 8.98 -11.69 -24.95
CA CYS A 578 9.41 -10.34 -25.31
C CYS A 578 8.24 -9.48 -25.82
N HIS A 579 7.07 -10.06 -26.07
CA HIS A 579 5.91 -9.31 -26.57
C HIS A 579 5.18 -8.59 -25.41
N PRO A 580 5.10 -7.24 -25.40
CA PRO A 580 4.56 -6.47 -24.26
C PRO A 580 3.10 -6.76 -23.92
N ALA A 581 2.30 -7.21 -24.90
CA ALA A 581 0.90 -7.58 -24.67
C ALA A 581 0.71 -9.00 -24.09
N LEU A 582 1.74 -9.83 -24.10
CA LEU A 582 1.64 -11.25 -23.73
C LEU A 582 2.32 -11.56 -22.39
N ALA A 583 3.35 -10.80 -22.01
CA ALA A 583 4.05 -10.96 -20.75
C ALA A 583 4.50 -9.60 -20.18
N SER A 584 4.56 -9.51 -18.85
CA SER A 584 4.95 -8.30 -18.11
C SER A 584 5.55 -8.66 -16.74
N ASP A 585 5.96 -7.64 -16.00
CA ASP A 585 6.32 -7.72 -14.57
C ASP A 585 7.51 -8.62 -14.29
N PHE A 586 8.57 -8.43 -15.07
CA PHE A 586 9.82 -9.16 -14.93
C PHE A 586 10.60 -8.67 -13.73
N TRP A 587 10.83 -9.54 -12.76
CA TRP A 587 11.58 -9.25 -11.54
C TRP A 587 12.63 -10.31 -11.23
N ALA A 588 13.81 -9.87 -10.83
CA ALA A 588 14.86 -10.73 -10.31
C ALA A 588 15.09 -10.44 -8.82
N ILE A 589 15.30 -11.50 -8.05
CA ILE A 589 15.79 -11.44 -6.66
C ILE A 589 17.28 -11.72 -6.73
N ASN A 590 18.13 -10.80 -6.26
CA ASN A 590 19.58 -10.94 -6.36
C ASN A 590 20.30 -11.07 -5.00
N TRP A 591 19.65 -10.72 -3.89
CA TRP A 591 20.21 -10.88 -2.54
C TRP A 591 19.16 -11.19 -1.47
N VAL A 592 19.49 -12.10 -0.55
CA VAL A 592 18.68 -12.48 0.61
C VAL A 592 19.51 -12.37 1.91
N GLU A 593 18.86 -12.13 3.06
CA GLU A 593 19.45 -12.09 4.42
C GLU A 593 19.40 -13.48 5.08
N GLY A 594 20.43 -13.85 5.85
CA GLY A 594 20.71 -15.24 6.24
C GLY A 594 20.35 -15.64 7.67
N PHE A 595 20.01 -16.93 7.83
CA PHE A 595 19.59 -17.55 9.08
C PHE A 595 20.72 -18.36 9.75
N LYS A 596 21.10 -18.02 10.99
CA LYS A 596 21.89 -18.92 11.85
C LYS A 596 21.00 -19.75 12.78
N ASN A 597 21.10 -21.07 12.62
CA ASN A 597 20.72 -22.16 13.55
C ASN A 597 19.24 -22.28 13.95
N ALA A 598 18.44 -22.92 13.12
CA ALA A 598 17.20 -23.62 13.53
C ALA A 598 17.36 -25.12 13.26
N ALA A 599 18.39 -25.73 13.86
CA ALA A 599 18.37 -27.17 14.03
C ALA A 599 17.25 -27.50 15.04
N ALA A 600 16.13 -27.99 14.54
CA ALA A 600 15.20 -28.75 15.35
C ALA A 600 16.00 -29.90 15.99
N LYS A 601 16.25 -29.82 17.31
CA LYS A 601 16.81 -30.96 18.03
C LYS A 601 15.87 -32.15 17.82
N PRO A 602 16.37 -33.32 17.38
CA PRO A 602 15.54 -34.50 17.27
C PRO A 602 15.02 -34.85 18.66
N ILE A 603 13.70 -35.03 18.75
CA ILE A 603 13.05 -35.60 19.93
C ILE A 603 13.64 -37.01 20.11
N LYS A 604 14.44 -37.20 21.16
CA LYS A 604 14.86 -38.54 21.57
C LYS A 604 13.60 -39.31 22.00
N LYS A 605 13.51 -40.54 21.49
CA LYS A 605 12.43 -41.52 21.70
C LYS A 605 11.93 -41.59 23.13
#